data_AF-A0A0T7SUE1-F1
#
_entry.id   AF-A0A0T7SUE1-F1
#
_cell.length_a   1.000
_cell.length_b   1.000
_cell.length_c   1.000
_cell.angle_alpha   90.00
_cell.angle_beta   90.00
_cell.angle_gamma   90.00
#
_symmetry.space_group_name_H-M   'P 1'
#
loop_
_entity.id
_entity.type
_entity.pdbx_description
1 polymer ?
#
loop_
_entity_poly.entity_id
_entity_poly.type
_entity_poly.pdbx_seq_one_letter_code
_entity_poly.pdbx_strand_id
1 'polypeptide(L)'
;MGLTYEKVFSNSFDKHIDARMLSFRLVKHLERAGCPRFTFHAFRHTHASILLNAGLPYKEIQTRLGHAKLSMTMDIYSHLSKDNQKNATSFYEKAIEKLKSS
;
A
#
# COMPACT_ATOMS: atom_id res chain seq x y z
N MET A 1 -0.06 8.22 -39.65
CA MET A 1 0.64 8.76 -38.47
C MET A 1 0.30 7.87 -37.30
N GLY A 2 1.23 6.97 -36.92
CA GLY A 2 1.00 6.00 -35.86
C GLY A 2 1.00 6.67 -34.50
N LEU A 3 0.00 6.39 -33.68
CA LEU A 3 0.00 6.72 -32.26
C LEU A 3 1.16 5.94 -31.63
N THR A 4 2.25 6.62 -31.28
CA THR A 4 3.34 6.01 -30.51
C THR A 4 2.86 5.87 -29.08
N TYR A 5 2.63 4.64 -28.63
CA TYR A 5 2.18 4.29 -27.27
C TYR A 5 3.27 4.49 -26.19
N GLU A 6 4.12 5.51 -26.31
CA GLU A 6 5.18 5.77 -25.30
C GLU A 6 4.60 6.16 -23.93
N LYS A 7 3.44 6.83 -23.92
CA LYS A 7 2.82 7.34 -22.68
C LYS A 7 1.48 6.66 -22.43
N VAL A 8 1.44 5.85 -21.38
CA VAL A 8 0.21 5.14 -20.94
C VAL A 8 -0.83 6.11 -20.35
N PHE A 9 -0.38 7.18 -19.70
CA PHE A 9 -1.24 8.19 -19.07
C PHE A 9 -0.88 9.59 -19.60
N SER A 10 -1.44 9.95 -20.75
CA SER A 10 -1.30 11.27 -21.34
C SER A 10 -2.63 12.03 -21.39
N ASN A 11 -2.54 13.34 -21.53
CA ASN A 11 -3.68 14.19 -21.85
C ASN A 11 -3.98 14.13 -23.35
N SER A 12 -5.05 14.81 -23.79
CA SER A 12 -5.45 14.86 -25.21
C SER A 12 -4.40 15.45 -26.17
N PHE A 13 -3.30 16.01 -25.64
CA PHE A 13 -2.17 16.56 -26.40
C PHE A 13 -0.91 15.68 -26.32
N ASP A 14 -1.05 14.42 -25.88
CA ASP A 14 0.03 13.47 -25.64
C ASP A 14 1.12 13.97 -24.66
N LYS A 15 0.74 14.83 -23.71
CA LYS A 15 1.63 15.27 -22.63
C LYS A 15 1.31 14.54 -21.34
N HIS A 16 2.29 14.40 -20.46
CA HIS A 16 2.05 13.90 -19.11
C HIS A 16 0.97 14.73 -18.42
N ILE A 17 0.07 14.05 -17.73
CA ILE A 17 -0.98 14.73 -16.96
C ILE A 17 -0.33 15.44 -15.78
N ASP A 18 -0.65 16.73 -15.63
CA ASP A 18 -0.18 17.53 -14.53
C ASP A 18 -0.70 17.00 -13.17
N ALA A 19 0.20 16.88 -12.19
CA ALA A 19 -0.11 16.29 -10.88
C ALA A 19 -1.11 17.13 -10.07
N ARG A 20 -1.12 18.46 -10.24
CA ARG A 20 -2.08 19.36 -9.59
C ARG A 20 -3.47 19.16 -10.18
N MET A 21 -3.56 19.01 -11.50
CA MET A 21 -4.82 18.66 -12.17
C MET A 21 -5.38 17.31 -11.69
N LEU A 22 -4.52 16.29 -11.55
CA LEU A 22 -4.92 15.00 -11.00
C LEU A 22 -5.44 15.13 -9.56
N SER A 23 -4.75 15.92 -8.73
CA SER A 23 -5.15 16.14 -7.33
C SER A 23 -6.49 16.87 -7.22
N PHE A 24 -6.72 17.87 -8.07
CA PHE A 24 -8.01 18.56 -8.14
C PHE A 24 -9.14 17.63 -8.58
N ARG A 25 -8.90 16.80 -9.60
CA ARG A 25 -9.86 15.78 -10.04
C ARG A 25 -10.18 14.80 -8.93
N LEU A 26 -9.17 14.33 -8.19
CA LEU A 26 -9.36 13.42 -7.05
C LEU A 26 -10.29 14.03 -6.02
N VAL A 27 -10.06 15.27 -5.60
CA VAL A 27 -10.92 15.98 -4.63
C VAL A 27 -12.37 16.01 -5.10
N LYS A 28 -12.61 16.38 -6.36
CA LYS A 28 -13.97 16.41 -6.93
C LYS A 28 -14.65 15.04 -6.94
N HIS A 29 -13.88 13.97 -7.16
CA HIS A 29 -14.41 12.61 -7.08
C HIS A 29 -14.73 12.20 -5.64
N LEU A 30 -13.89 12.56 -4.67
CA LEU A 30 -14.11 12.26 -3.25
C LEU A 30 -15.37 12.97 -2.72
N GLU A 31 -15.56 14.24 -3.08
CA GLU A 31 -16.76 15.01 -2.71
C GLU A 31 -18.03 14.36 -3.27
N ARG A 32 -18.00 13.94 -4.54
CA ARG A 32 -19.13 13.23 -5.17
C ARG A 32 -19.41 11.85 -4.56
N ALA A 33 -18.38 11.20 -4.02
CA ALA A 33 -18.48 9.91 -3.34
C ALA A 33 -18.83 10.04 -1.84
N GLY A 34 -18.96 11.27 -1.31
CA GLY A 34 -19.18 11.50 0.12
C GLY A 34 -18.01 11.03 0.99
N CYS A 35 -16.80 10.93 0.43
CA CYS A 35 -15.63 10.43 1.12
C CYS A 35 -14.81 11.57 1.76
N PRO A 36 -14.12 11.32 2.89
CA PRO A 36 -13.15 12.25 3.43
C PRO A 36 -12.07 12.62 2.41
N ARG A 37 -11.53 13.83 2.51
CA ARG A 37 -10.46 14.29 1.60
C ARG A 37 -9.14 13.59 1.93
N PHE A 38 -8.53 12.98 0.93
CA PHE A 38 -7.20 12.38 1.03
C PHE A 38 -6.40 12.54 -0.27
N THR A 39 -5.10 12.26 -0.23
CA THR A 39 -4.19 12.38 -1.38
C THR A 39 -3.98 11.02 -2.06
N PHE A 40 -3.39 11.00 -3.26
CA PHE A 40 -3.06 9.75 -3.95
C PHE A 40 -2.20 8.79 -3.14
N HIS A 41 -1.46 9.30 -2.15
CA HIS A 41 -0.66 8.46 -1.26
C HIS A 41 -1.52 7.52 -0.41
N ALA A 42 -2.77 7.88 -0.10
CA ALA A 42 -3.70 7.02 0.61
C ALA A 42 -4.00 5.71 -0.15
N PHE A 43 -4.15 5.77 -1.48
CA PHE A 43 -4.34 4.56 -2.29
C PHE A 43 -3.14 3.60 -2.20
N ARG A 44 -1.93 4.17 -2.16
CA ARG A 44 -0.70 3.40 -1.99
C ARG A 44 -0.66 2.72 -0.62
N HIS A 45 -1.11 3.39 0.43
CA HIS A 45 -1.27 2.79 1.75
C HIS A 45 -2.32 1.68 1.77
N THR A 46 -3.49 1.91 1.17
CA THR A 46 -4.54 0.89 1.07
C THR A 46 -4.03 -0.35 0.33
N HIS A 47 -3.29 -0.18 -0.76
CA HIS A 47 -2.70 -1.30 -1.49
C HIS A 47 -1.73 -2.10 -0.62
N ALA A 48 -0.85 -1.42 0.11
CA ALA A 48 0.08 -2.08 1.05
C ALA A 48 -0.67 -2.83 2.16
N SER A 49 -1.71 -2.23 2.74
CA SER A 49 -2.53 -2.86 3.79
C SER A 49 -3.25 -4.11 3.29
N ILE A 50 -3.78 -4.09 2.05
CA ILE A 50 -4.41 -5.25 1.43
C ILE A 50 -3.40 -6.38 1.24
N LEU A 51 -2.20 -6.08 0.72
CA LEU A 51 -1.17 -7.10 0.50
C LEU A 51 -0.67 -7.70 1.81
N LEU A 52 -0.53 -6.89 2.85
CA LEU A 52 -0.13 -7.35 4.17
C LEU A 52 -1.21 -8.25 4.79
N ASN A 53 -2.48 -7.86 4.70
CA ASN A 53 -3.59 -8.67 5.19
C ASN A 53 -3.74 -9.99 4.41
N ALA A 54 -3.32 -10.01 3.14
CA ALA A 54 -3.20 -11.23 2.34
C ALA A 54 -2.00 -12.11 2.74
N GLY A 55 -1.20 -11.71 3.72
CA GLY A 55 -0.08 -12.49 4.26
C GLY A 55 1.24 -12.31 3.52
N LEU A 56 1.37 -11.32 2.62
CA LEU A 56 2.66 -11.10 1.94
C LEU A 56 3.71 -10.58 2.94
N PRO A 57 4.96 -11.09 2.86
CA PRO A 57 6.03 -10.64 3.72
C PRO A 57 6.41 -9.19 3.41
N TYR A 58 6.70 -8.43 4.46
CA TYR A 58 6.94 -6.99 4.40
C TYR A 58 8.00 -6.57 3.37
N LYS A 59 9.07 -7.36 3.23
CA LYS A 59 10.18 -7.10 2.30
C LYS A 59 9.74 -7.16 0.83
N GLU A 60 8.79 -8.04 0.51
CA GLU A 60 8.22 -8.13 -0.84
C GLU A 60 7.29 -6.96 -1.12
N ILE A 61 6.46 -6.56 -0.15
CA ILE A 61 5.59 -5.38 -0.27
C ILE A 61 6.45 -4.12 -0.49
N GLN A 62 7.53 -3.94 0.26
CA GLN A 62 8.45 -2.82 0.10
C GLN A 62 9.10 -2.79 -1.30
N THR A 63 9.52 -3.95 -1.80
CA THR A 63 10.10 -4.08 -3.15
C THR A 63 9.06 -3.72 -4.21
N ARG A 64 7.83 -4.25 -4.08
CA ARG A 64 6.71 -3.97 -4.99
C ARG A 64 6.30 -2.50 -5.03
N LEU A 65 6.42 -1.80 -3.90
CA LEU A 65 6.12 -0.37 -3.82
C LEU A 65 7.30 0.50 -4.29
N GLY A 66 8.48 -0.06 -4.58
CA GLY A 66 9.60 0.66 -5.19
C GLY A 66 10.42 1.48 -4.19
N HIS A 67 10.88 0.84 -3.10
CA HIS A 67 11.86 1.39 -2.14
C HIS A 67 11.54 2.76 -1.52
N ALA A 68 10.30 3.25 -1.63
CA ALA A 68 9.96 4.53 -1.04
C ALA A 68 10.20 4.52 0.47
N LYS A 69 10.59 5.69 0.99
CA LYS A 69 10.99 5.92 2.39
C LYS A 69 10.10 5.13 3.35
N LEU A 70 10.72 4.15 4.01
CA LEU A 70 10.07 3.21 4.92
C LEU A 70 9.30 3.91 6.05
N SER A 71 9.74 5.11 6.43
CA SER A 71 9.19 5.92 7.51
C SER A 71 7.66 6.07 7.44
N MET A 72 7.07 6.34 6.27
CA MET A 72 5.61 6.50 6.17
C MET A 72 4.85 5.16 6.22
N THR A 73 5.54 4.06 5.90
CA THR A 73 5.00 2.68 5.91
C THR A 73 5.35 1.95 7.20
N MET A 74 6.05 2.57 8.16
CA MET A 74 6.41 1.94 9.43
C MET A 74 5.51 2.42 10.56
N ASP A 75 5.18 3.72 10.61
CA ASP A 75 4.36 4.30 11.68
C ASP A 75 2.93 3.73 11.71
N ILE A 76 2.25 3.67 10.56
CA ILE A 76 0.89 3.11 10.45
C ILE A 76 0.87 1.59 10.72
N TYR A 77 1.95 0.88 10.36
CA TYR A 77 1.96 -0.58 10.28
C TYR A 77 2.61 -1.26 11.49
N SER A 78 3.30 -0.50 12.35
CA SER A 78 3.76 -0.95 13.67
C SER A 78 2.60 -1.47 14.54
N HIS A 79 1.41 -0.89 14.40
CA HIS A 79 0.21 -1.32 15.12
C HIS A 79 -0.33 -2.67 14.63
N LEU A 80 -0.36 -2.91 13.31
CA LEU A 80 -0.79 -4.19 12.71
C LEU A 80 0.20 -5.33 12.99
N SER A 81 1.50 -5.03 12.98
CA SER A 81 2.55 -6.01 13.27
C SER A 81 2.50 -6.47 14.74
N LYS A 82 2.08 -5.63 15.70
CA LYS A 82 1.90 -6.04 17.10
C LYS A 82 0.84 -7.13 17.27
N ASP A 83 -0.24 -7.09 16.49
CA ASP A 83 -1.24 -8.16 16.51
C ASP A 83 -0.70 -9.46 15.89
N ASN A 84 0.11 -9.36 14.83
CA ASN A 84 0.82 -10.53 14.28
C ASN A 84 1.93 -11.06 15.20
N GLN A 85 2.60 -10.21 15.99
CA GLN A 85 3.61 -10.64 16.96
C GLN A 85 3.00 -11.47 18.10
N LYS A 86 1.79 -11.13 18.57
CA LYS A 86 1.07 -11.97 19.55
C LYS A 86 0.81 -13.37 19.00
N ASN A 87 0.44 -13.47 17.72
CA ASN A 87 0.25 -14.75 17.05
C ASN A 87 1.58 -15.51 16.90
N ALA A 88 2.67 -14.82 16.53
CA ALA A 88 4.00 -15.44 16.39
C ALA A 88 4.53 -16.01 17.73
N THR A 89 4.36 -15.27 18.84
CA THR A 89 4.74 -15.77 20.17
C THR A 89 3.92 -17.00 20.56
N SER A 90 2.60 -16.99 20.31
CA SER A 90 1.73 -18.15 20.57
C SER A 90 2.10 -19.37 19.71
N PHE A 91 2.49 -19.16 18.44
CA PHE A 91 3.00 -20.23 17.59
C PHE A 91 4.33 -20.80 18.07
N TYR A 92 5.23 -19.93 18.56
CA TYR A 92 6.51 -20.35 19.11
C TYR A 92 6.34 -21.14 20.42
N GLU A 93 5.47 -20.69 21.33
CA GLU A 93 5.14 -21.41 22.57
C GLU A 93 4.56 -22.80 22.27
N LYS A 94 3.61 -22.90 21.34
CA LYS A 94 3.05 -24.19 20.90
C LYS A 94 4.09 -25.12 20.28
N ALA A 95 5.04 -24.57 19.51
CA ALA A 95 6.13 -25.36 18.94
C ALA A 95 7.07 -25.90 20.03
N ILE A 96 7.38 -25.09 21.05
CA ILE A 96 8.19 -25.49 22.21
C ILE A 96 7.48 -26.56 23.05
N GLU A 97 6.18 -26.43 23.30
CA GLU A 97 5.40 -27.43 24.06
C GLU A 97 5.37 -28.79 23.35
N LYS A 98 5.21 -28.79 22.03
CA LYS A 98 5.23 -30.02 21.21
C LYS A 98 6.58 -30.74 21.26
N LEU A 99 7.67 -29.98 21.38
CA LEU A 99 9.03 -30.51 21.53
C LEU A 99 9.32 -31.04 22.94
N LYS A 100 8.63 -30.54 23.98
CA LYS A 100 8.75 -31.02 25.36
C LYS A 100 7.87 -32.23 25.69
N SER A 101 6.87 -32.50 24.85
CA SER A 101 5.91 -33.60 25.00
C SER A 101 6.20 -34.79 24.07
N SER A 102 7.33 -34.74 23.35
CA SER A 102 7.95 -35.87 22.63
C SER A 102 9.22 -36.29 23.38
#